data_AF-A0A6N6KXV6-F1
#
_entry.id   AF-A0A6N6KXV6-F1
#
_cell.length_a   1.000
_cell.length_b   1.000
_cell.length_c   1.000
_cell.angle_alpha   90.00
_cell.angle_beta   90.00
_cell.angle_gamma   90.00
#
_symmetry.space_group_name_H-M   'P 1'
#
loop_
_entity.id
_entity.type
_entity.pdbx_description
1 polymer ?
#
loop_
_entity_poly.entity_id
_entity_poly.type
_entity_poly.pdbx_seq_one_letter_code
_entity_poly.pdbx_strand_id
1 'polypeptide(L)'
;MTDIAMKQTQPTSQDVQLKPMGWRLSLLYFGIPTILFFLGFHILMPAITNIADIPPFYGYLAGVGFPLLGLLIAAFVTLRLEGHLLTWPAISQRFRLKRMSWKLWLGTLGFFILANLFICILTVVNNTLLEQGIILIPNYVPGFLQPVAEQFVSNPLSIYEAAFGGLIGNWLALVSYSLLIFVNVIGEELWWRGYILPRQELAFGKYAWFIHGLLWWGFHAFKWWDILPLLAPTLLISFLAQRSKNTWPGIVIHFLINGLAIPLIALAVLGLI
;
A
#
# COMPACT_ATOMS: atom_id res chain seq x y z
N MET A 1 -31.21 22.59 -49.34
CA MET A 1 -30.12 21.59 -49.50
C MET A 1 -28.85 22.17 -48.92
N THR A 2 -28.50 21.79 -47.69
CA THR A 2 -27.12 21.82 -47.18
C THR A 2 -27.12 21.13 -45.82
N ASP A 3 -26.97 19.79 -45.85
CA ASP A 3 -26.60 18.99 -44.69
C ASP A 3 -25.12 19.24 -44.38
N ILE A 4 -24.83 19.90 -43.27
CA ILE A 4 -23.48 19.93 -42.70
C ILE A 4 -23.45 18.86 -41.62
N ALA A 5 -23.12 17.63 -42.04
CA ALA A 5 -22.78 16.55 -41.13
C ALA A 5 -21.47 16.89 -40.42
N MET A 6 -21.54 17.35 -39.17
CA MET A 6 -20.40 17.41 -38.27
C MET A 6 -19.92 16.00 -38.00
N LYS A 7 -18.87 15.58 -38.72
CA LYS A 7 -18.14 14.35 -38.45
C LYS A 7 -17.33 14.59 -37.17
N GLN A 8 -17.89 14.19 -36.02
CA GLN A 8 -17.14 14.11 -34.76
C GLN A 8 -16.01 13.09 -34.95
N THR A 9 -14.80 13.59 -35.20
CA THR A 9 -13.58 12.80 -35.10
C THR A 9 -13.34 12.50 -33.63
N GLN A 10 -13.78 11.31 -33.17
CA GLN A 10 -13.28 10.76 -31.91
C GLN A 10 -11.75 10.64 -32.02
N PRO A 11 -10.97 11.12 -31.03
CA PRO A 11 -9.56 10.81 -31.00
C PRO A 11 -9.43 9.30 -30.83
N THR A 12 -8.94 8.62 -31.86
CA THR A 12 -8.53 7.23 -31.78
C THR A 12 -7.44 7.17 -30.70
N SER A 13 -7.76 6.59 -29.54
CA SER A 13 -6.74 6.21 -28.58
C SER A 13 -5.82 5.25 -29.31
N GLN A 14 -4.64 5.72 -29.72
CA GLN A 14 -3.58 4.82 -30.13
C GLN A 14 -3.42 3.83 -28.98
N ASP A 15 -3.70 2.56 -29.24
CA ASP A 15 -3.62 1.49 -28.25
C ASP A 15 -2.12 1.26 -28.02
N VAL A 16 -1.53 2.06 -27.12
CA VAL A 16 -0.10 2.01 -26.85
C VAL A 16 0.20 0.63 -26.29
N GLN A 17 0.85 -0.19 -27.12
CA GLN A 17 1.21 -1.55 -26.75
C GLN A 17 2.09 -1.52 -25.50
N LEU A 18 1.62 -2.16 -24.43
CA LEU A 18 2.36 -2.22 -23.16
C LEU A 18 3.70 -2.94 -23.36
N LYS A 19 4.77 -2.31 -22.88
CA LYS A 19 6.13 -2.89 -22.92
C LYS A 19 6.34 -3.86 -21.75
N PRO A 20 6.96 -5.03 -21.98
CA PRO A 20 7.24 -6.00 -20.93
C PRO A 20 8.25 -5.45 -19.91
N MET A 21 8.10 -5.86 -18.65
CA MET A 21 9.00 -5.50 -17.55
C MET A 21 9.68 -6.76 -17.02
N GLY A 22 10.87 -7.07 -17.55
CA GLY A 22 11.71 -8.17 -17.05
C GLY A 22 12.43 -7.81 -15.75
N TRP A 23 13.42 -8.64 -15.36
CA TRP A 23 14.11 -8.53 -14.07
C TRP A 23 14.76 -7.17 -13.83
N ARG A 24 15.51 -6.64 -14.81
CA ARG A 24 16.25 -5.37 -14.65
C ARG A 24 15.32 -4.22 -14.25
N LEU A 25 14.25 -4.03 -15.02
CA LEU A 25 13.28 -2.98 -14.72
C LEU A 25 12.50 -3.28 -13.45
N SER A 26 12.13 -4.53 -13.19
CA SER A 26 11.45 -4.91 -11.95
C SER A 26 12.28 -4.53 -10.72
N LEU A 27 13.57 -4.89 -10.70
CA LEU A 27 14.48 -4.56 -9.60
C LEU A 27 14.64 -3.04 -9.42
N LEU A 28 14.69 -2.26 -10.51
CA LEU A 28 14.73 -0.80 -10.42
C LEU A 28 13.44 -0.20 -9.85
N TYR A 29 12.28 -0.66 -10.35
CA TYR A 29 10.97 -0.10 -9.99
C TYR A 29 10.52 -0.46 -8.58
N PHE A 30 11.02 -1.57 -8.02
CA PHE A 30 10.84 -1.90 -6.60
C PHE A 30 11.97 -1.33 -5.73
N GLY A 31 13.22 -1.44 -6.18
CA GLY A 31 14.40 -1.06 -5.41
C GLY A 31 14.53 0.44 -5.15
N ILE A 32 14.20 1.30 -6.12
CA ILE A 32 14.22 2.76 -5.90
C ILE A 32 13.23 3.14 -4.78
N PRO A 33 11.94 2.76 -4.83
CA PRO A 33 11.04 2.91 -3.69
C PRO A 33 11.61 2.33 -2.40
N THR A 34 12.13 1.11 -2.39
CA THR A 34 12.70 0.51 -1.17
C THR A 34 13.78 1.39 -0.54
N ILE A 35 14.70 1.93 -1.35
CA ILE A 35 15.74 2.85 -0.86
C ILE A 35 15.12 4.13 -0.30
N LEU A 36 14.14 4.72 -0.99
CA LEU A 36 13.46 5.93 -0.50
C LEU A 36 12.71 5.70 0.81
N PHE A 37 12.02 4.58 0.95
CA PHE A 37 11.37 4.19 2.21
C PHE A 37 12.40 3.91 3.31
N PHE A 38 13.52 3.26 2.98
CA PHE A 38 14.60 3.02 3.94
C PHE A 38 15.19 4.34 4.46
N LEU A 39 15.53 5.27 3.57
CA LEU A 39 16.04 6.59 3.95
C LEU A 39 15.00 7.40 4.74
N GLY A 40 13.74 7.39 4.27
CA GLY A 40 12.65 8.08 4.94
C GLY A 40 12.37 7.52 6.35
N PHE A 41 12.30 6.19 6.48
CA PHE A 41 12.01 5.52 7.74
C PHE A 41 13.19 5.58 8.72
N HIS A 42 14.44 5.37 8.28
CA HIS A 42 15.58 5.24 9.20
C HIS A 42 16.36 6.54 9.41
N ILE A 43 16.12 7.58 8.60
CA ILE A 43 16.81 8.86 8.72
C ILE A 43 15.82 9.99 8.98
N LEU A 44 14.86 10.20 8.08
CA LEU A 44 13.95 11.34 8.18
C LEU A 44 12.97 11.22 9.36
N MET A 45 12.36 10.05 9.56
CA MET A 45 11.45 9.83 10.68
C MET A 45 12.17 10.08 12.02
N PRO A 46 13.30 9.44 12.35
CA PRO A 46 14.02 9.69 13.61
C PRO A 46 14.43 11.15 13.79
N ALA A 47 14.87 11.81 12.72
CA ALA A 47 15.24 13.23 12.78
C ALA A 47 14.07 14.13 13.20
N ILE A 48 12.84 13.79 12.78
CA ILE A 48 11.63 14.54 13.15
C ILE A 48 11.09 14.10 14.51
N THR A 49 11.07 12.81 14.82
CA THR A 49 10.56 12.31 16.11
C THR A 49 11.41 12.75 17.31
N ASN A 50 12.66 13.14 17.09
CA ASN A 50 13.54 13.70 18.13
C ASN A 50 13.32 15.20 18.37
N ILE A 51 12.49 15.87 17.57
CA ILE A 51 12.11 17.26 17.83
C ILE A 51 11.11 17.27 18.99
N ALA A 52 11.40 18.08 20.01
CA ALA A 52 10.53 18.23 21.17
C ALA A 52 9.10 18.59 20.75
N ASP A 53 8.12 18.02 21.45
CA ASP A 53 6.69 18.28 21.28
C ASP A 53 6.09 17.87 19.92
N ILE A 54 6.82 17.15 19.06
CA ILE A 54 6.25 16.52 17.86
C ILE A 54 5.82 15.09 18.20
N PRO A 55 4.52 14.75 18.12
CA PRO A 55 4.08 13.37 18.28
C PRO A 55 4.72 12.43 17.26
N PRO A 56 5.09 11.20 17.65
CA PRO A 56 5.93 10.33 16.84
C PRO A 56 5.26 9.89 15.53
N PHE A 57 3.92 9.91 15.45
CA PHE A 57 3.21 9.67 14.20
C PHE A 57 3.63 10.64 13.09
N TYR A 58 3.85 11.93 13.39
CA TYR A 58 4.17 12.91 12.35
C TYR A 58 5.58 12.74 11.78
N GLY A 59 6.52 12.23 12.58
CA GLY A 59 7.81 11.77 12.08
C GLY A 59 7.65 10.57 11.14
N TYR A 60 6.80 9.60 11.51
CA TYR A 60 6.49 8.46 10.63
C TYR A 60 5.80 8.91 9.34
N LEU A 61 4.80 9.80 9.42
CA LEU A 61 4.11 10.40 8.29
C LEU A 61 5.09 11.07 7.31
N ALA A 62 6.07 11.81 7.81
CA ALA A 62 7.11 12.39 6.96
C ALA A 62 8.03 11.31 6.35
N GLY A 63 8.46 10.34 7.17
CA GLY A 63 9.37 9.27 6.75
C GLY A 63 8.79 8.35 5.68
N VAL A 64 7.54 7.92 5.80
CA VAL A 64 6.91 7.01 4.83
C VAL A 64 5.88 7.66 3.92
N GLY A 65 5.20 8.72 4.39
CA GLY A 65 4.13 9.37 3.63
C GLY A 65 4.64 10.06 2.37
N PHE A 66 5.83 10.67 2.40
CA PHE A 66 6.41 11.26 1.18
C PHE A 66 6.78 10.20 0.14
N PRO A 67 7.47 9.10 0.48
CA PRO A 67 7.65 7.99 -0.46
C PRO A 67 6.33 7.40 -1.00
N LEU A 68 5.30 7.21 -0.16
CA LEU A 68 3.98 6.72 -0.59
C LEU A 68 3.30 7.68 -1.57
N LEU A 69 3.33 8.98 -1.27
CA LEU A 69 2.86 10.02 -2.19
C LEU A 69 3.64 9.97 -3.50
N GLY A 70 4.95 9.74 -3.44
CA GLY A 70 5.80 9.51 -4.60
C GLY A 70 5.33 8.35 -5.47
N LEU A 71 4.89 7.23 -4.89
CA LEU A 71 4.31 6.10 -5.64
C LEU A 71 3.02 6.48 -6.36
N LEU A 72 2.13 7.22 -5.67
CA LEU A 72 0.89 7.72 -6.27
C LEU A 72 1.19 8.66 -7.44
N ILE A 73 2.11 9.61 -7.26
CA ILE A 73 2.56 10.53 -8.30
C ILE A 73 3.18 9.74 -9.46
N ALA A 74 4.05 8.77 -9.17
CA ALA A 74 4.70 7.96 -10.19
C ALA A 74 3.68 7.16 -11.02
N ALA A 75 2.61 6.63 -10.42
CA ALA A 75 1.53 5.98 -11.15
C ALA A 75 0.89 6.93 -12.16
N PHE A 76 0.54 8.16 -11.77
CA PHE A 76 -0.07 9.13 -12.69
C PHE A 76 0.90 9.74 -13.70
N VAL A 77 2.16 9.97 -13.32
CA VAL A 77 3.21 10.42 -14.25
C VAL A 77 3.41 9.37 -15.33
N THR A 78 3.51 8.09 -14.94
CA THR A 78 3.71 7.03 -15.92
C THR A 78 2.49 6.79 -16.80
N LEU A 79 1.27 7.02 -16.30
CA LEU A 79 0.05 7.07 -17.11
C LEU A 79 0.16 8.15 -18.22
N ARG A 80 0.64 9.35 -17.88
CA ARG A 80 0.87 10.43 -18.86
C ARG A 80 1.97 10.10 -19.86
N LEU A 81 3.07 9.50 -19.39
CA LEU A 81 4.20 9.10 -20.24
C LEU A 81 3.82 8.01 -21.25
N GLU A 82 2.80 7.21 -20.95
CA GLU A 82 2.20 6.27 -21.90
C GLU A 82 1.23 6.94 -22.89
N GLY A 83 1.03 8.27 -22.83
CA GLY A 83 0.13 9.00 -23.73
C GLY A 83 -1.34 9.00 -23.30
N HIS A 84 -1.68 8.49 -22.12
CA HIS A 84 -3.05 8.51 -21.63
C HIS A 84 -3.44 9.86 -21.02
N LEU A 85 -4.70 10.25 -21.18
CA LEU A 85 -5.28 11.44 -20.53
C LEU A 85 -5.57 11.16 -19.05
N LEU A 86 -5.65 12.20 -18.22
CA LEU A 86 -6.09 12.10 -16.83
C LEU A 86 -7.63 12.15 -16.74
N THR A 87 -8.27 11.22 -17.42
CA THR A 87 -9.72 11.04 -17.37
C THR A 87 -10.05 9.71 -16.71
N TRP A 88 -11.18 9.64 -16.02
CA TRP A 88 -11.58 8.41 -15.34
C TRP A 88 -11.60 7.17 -16.25
N PRO A 89 -12.11 7.22 -17.51
CA PRO A 89 -12.06 6.07 -18.40
C PRO A 89 -10.63 5.57 -18.67
N ALA A 90 -9.69 6.49 -18.94
CA ALA A 90 -8.29 6.15 -19.20
C ALA A 90 -7.60 5.57 -17.95
N ILE A 91 -7.81 6.20 -16.79
CA ILE A 91 -7.30 5.75 -15.49
C ILE A 91 -7.84 4.35 -15.17
N SER A 92 -9.16 4.17 -15.27
CA SER A 92 -9.83 2.92 -14.93
C SER A 92 -9.42 1.78 -15.85
N GLN A 93 -9.37 2.03 -17.16
CA GLN A 93 -8.90 1.04 -18.13
C GLN A 93 -7.44 0.67 -17.86
N ARG A 94 -6.57 1.67 -17.71
CA ARG A 94 -5.14 1.44 -17.63
C ARG A 94 -4.73 0.75 -16.33
N PHE A 95 -5.25 1.19 -15.19
CA PHE A 95 -4.98 0.57 -13.90
C PHE A 95 -5.91 -0.61 -13.58
N ARG A 96 -6.68 -1.11 -14.56
CA ARG A 96 -7.55 -2.28 -14.43
C ARG A 96 -8.58 -2.17 -13.30
N LEU A 97 -9.15 -0.97 -13.10
CA LEU A 97 -10.19 -0.71 -12.09
C LEU A 97 -11.57 -1.11 -12.61
N LYS A 98 -11.75 -2.41 -12.89
CA LYS A 98 -12.98 -2.96 -13.49
C LYS A 98 -14.03 -3.26 -12.43
N ARG A 99 -15.31 -3.16 -12.78
CA ARG A 99 -16.41 -3.56 -11.89
C ARG A 99 -16.20 -4.98 -11.35
N MET A 100 -16.33 -5.15 -10.04
CA MET A 100 -16.22 -6.46 -9.38
C MET A 100 -17.53 -7.24 -9.53
N SER A 101 -17.45 -8.48 -10.02
CA SER A 101 -18.56 -9.43 -9.99
C SER A 101 -18.74 -9.96 -8.57
N TRP A 102 -19.92 -10.48 -8.24
CA TRP A 102 -20.19 -11.04 -6.91
C TRP A 102 -19.22 -12.20 -6.56
N LYS A 103 -18.86 -13.05 -7.55
CA LYS A 103 -17.87 -14.12 -7.36
C LYS A 103 -16.49 -13.56 -7.01
N LEU A 104 -16.11 -12.43 -7.62
CA LEU A 104 -14.85 -11.77 -7.31
C LEU A 104 -14.89 -11.10 -5.93
N TRP A 105 -16.02 -10.54 -5.52
CA TRP A 105 -16.22 -10.06 -4.14
C TRP A 105 -16.06 -11.17 -3.11
N LEU A 106 -16.72 -12.33 -3.30
CA LEU A 106 -16.53 -13.48 -2.42
C LEU A 106 -15.09 -13.98 -2.41
N GLY A 107 -14.45 -14.06 -3.59
CA GLY A 107 -13.03 -14.40 -3.68
C GLY A 107 -12.16 -13.41 -2.91
N THR A 108 -12.42 -12.11 -3.03
CA THR A 108 -11.69 -11.06 -2.30
C THR A 108 -11.82 -11.23 -0.80
N LEU A 109 -13.03 -11.52 -0.30
CA LEU A 109 -13.26 -11.81 1.12
C LEU A 109 -12.53 -13.09 1.57
N GLY A 110 -12.59 -14.16 0.78
CA GLY A 110 -11.88 -15.41 1.08
C GLY A 110 -10.36 -15.22 1.15
N PHE A 111 -9.79 -14.47 0.21
CA PHE A 111 -8.36 -14.14 0.19
C PHE A 111 -7.97 -13.18 1.34
N PHE A 112 -8.84 -12.26 1.74
CA PHE A 112 -8.65 -11.42 2.93
C PHE A 112 -8.56 -12.28 4.21
N ILE A 113 -9.50 -13.21 4.39
CA ILE A 113 -9.50 -14.12 5.55
C ILE A 113 -8.24 -15.00 5.54
N LEU A 114 -7.88 -15.56 4.38
CA LEU A 114 -6.69 -16.38 4.23
C LEU A 114 -5.41 -15.58 4.52
N ALA A 115 -5.30 -14.36 4.02
CA ALA A 115 -4.17 -13.49 4.28
C ALA A 115 -4.02 -13.19 5.78
N ASN A 116 -5.13 -12.86 6.47
CA ASN A 116 -5.09 -12.61 7.92
C ASN A 116 -4.74 -13.86 8.72
N LEU A 117 -5.23 -15.04 8.33
CA LEU A 117 -4.84 -16.29 8.97
C LEU A 117 -3.33 -16.50 8.89
N PHE A 118 -2.72 -16.30 7.71
CA PHE A 118 -1.27 -16.40 7.56
C PHE A 118 -0.52 -15.28 8.28
N ILE A 119 -1.04 -14.04 8.28
CA ILE A 119 -0.48 -12.95 9.08
C ILE A 119 -0.40 -13.37 10.54
N CYS A 120 -1.50 -13.87 11.13
CA CYS A 120 -1.51 -14.34 12.52
C CYS A 120 -0.47 -15.43 12.77
N ILE A 121 -0.39 -16.45 11.92
CA ILE A 121 0.58 -17.55 12.07
C ILE A 121 2.02 -17.02 11.99
N LEU A 122 2.32 -16.20 10.99
CA LEU A 122 3.67 -15.67 10.77
C LEU A 122 4.05 -14.61 11.80
N THR A 123 3.09 -13.88 12.37
CA THR A 123 3.32 -12.97 13.51
C THR A 123 3.74 -13.74 14.75
N VAL A 124 3.16 -14.92 15.03
CA VAL A 124 3.62 -15.76 16.14
C VAL A 124 5.08 -16.15 15.95
N VAL A 125 5.44 -16.63 14.75
CA VAL A 125 6.84 -16.98 14.43
C VAL A 125 7.75 -15.76 14.55
N ASN A 126 7.35 -14.61 14.00
CA ASN A 126 8.10 -13.38 14.05
C ASN A 126 8.36 -12.92 15.49
N ASN A 127 7.35 -12.97 16.36
CA ASN A 127 7.46 -12.60 17.77
C ASN A 127 8.37 -13.56 18.54
N THR A 128 8.32 -14.86 18.27
CA THR A 128 9.27 -15.82 18.86
C THR A 128 10.71 -15.49 18.48
N LEU A 129 10.97 -15.10 17.22
CA LEU A 129 12.31 -14.69 16.78
C LEU A 129 12.79 -13.38 17.42
N LEU A 130 11.86 -12.46 17.71
CA LEU A 130 12.13 -11.21 18.45
C LEU A 130 12.47 -11.50 19.92
N GLU A 131 11.68 -12.33 20.60
CA GLU A 131 11.89 -12.72 21.99
C GLU A 131 13.21 -13.47 22.20
N GLN A 132 13.64 -14.26 21.20
CA GLN A 132 14.93 -14.95 21.20
C GLN A 132 16.12 -14.04 20.83
N GLY A 133 15.87 -12.77 20.46
CA GLY A 133 16.91 -11.83 20.04
C GLY A 133 17.55 -12.15 18.69
N ILE A 134 16.94 -13.00 17.87
CA ILE A 134 17.41 -13.33 16.52
C ILE A 134 17.15 -12.17 15.57
N ILE A 135 15.97 -11.57 15.69
CA ILE A 135 15.59 -10.35 14.96
C ILE A 135 15.67 -9.18 15.95
N LEU A 136 16.28 -8.08 15.52
CA LEU A 136 16.44 -6.88 16.34
C LEU A 136 15.59 -5.74 15.80
N ILE A 137 14.92 -5.03 16.72
CA ILE A 137 14.22 -3.78 16.45
C ILE A 137 15.16 -2.63 16.81
N PRO A 138 15.39 -1.63 15.93
CA PRO A 138 16.18 -0.47 16.31
C PRO A 138 15.54 0.31 17.47
N ASN A 139 16.35 0.72 18.44
CA ASN A 139 15.89 1.39 19.67
C ASN A 139 15.15 2.72 19.44
N TYR A 140 15.35 3.36 18.27
CA TYR A 140 14.67 4.59 17.90
C TYR A 140 13.27 4.37 17.31
N VAL A 141 12.85 3.11 17.06
CA VAL A 141 11.53 2.81 16.50
C VAL A 141 10.46 3.10 17.56
N PRO A 142 9.53 4.04 17.30
CA PRO A 142 8.45 4.35 18.23
C PRO A 142 7.61 3.11 18.58
N GLY A 143 7.11 3.04 19.81
CA GLY A 143 6.34 1.90 20.32
C GLY A 143 5.16 1.49 19.43
N PHE A 144 4.47 2.46 18.83
CA PHE A 144 3.31 2.20 17.95
C PHE A 144 3.66 1.49 16.63
N LEU A 145 4.94 1.43 16.26
CA LEU A 145 5.44 0.73 15.06
C LEU A 145 6.09 -0.62 15.39
N GLN A 146 6.18 -0.96 16.68
CA GLN A 146 6.72 -2.25 17.10
C GLN A 146 5.68 -3.35 16.87
N PRO A 147 6.10 -4.58 16.53
CA PRO A 147 5.19 -5.72 16.45
C PRO A 147 4.77 -6.08 17.86
N VAL A 148 3.55 -5.78 18.28
CA VAL A 148 3.13 -6.04 19.66
C VAL A 148 1.78 -6.72 19.71
N ALA A 149 1.84 -8.06 19.86
CA ALA A 149 0.69 -8.90 20.18
C ALA A 149 0.02 -8.51 21.52
N GLU A 150 0.73 -7.83 22.44
CA GLU A 150 0.17 -7.45 23.75
C GLU A 150 -0.58 -6.11 23.75
N GLN A 151 -0.12 -5.10 23.00
CA GLN A 151 -0.73 -3.75 23.04
C GLN A 151 -2.11 -3.69 22.37
N PHE A 152 -2.33 -4.50 21.32
CA PHE A 152 -3.64 -4.60 20.67
C PHE A 152 -4.68 -5.37 21.49
N VAL A 153 -4.22 -6.27 22.38
CA VAL A 153 -5.10 -7.16 23.16
C VAL A 153 -5.64 -6.46 24.41
N SER A 154 -4.87 -5.57 25.03
CA SER A 154 -5.29 -4.90 26.28
C SER A 154 -5.95 -3.53 26.06
N ASN A 155 -5.43 -2.70 25.15
CA ASN A 155 -5.99 -1.37 24.85
C ASN A 155 -5.53 -0.88 23.46
N PRO A 156 -6.22 -1.24 22.38
CA PRO A 156 -5.81 -0.87 21.02
C PRO A 156 -5.81 0.65 20.78
N LEU A 157 -6.56 1.42 21.56
CA LEU A 157 -6.60 2.87 21.44
C LEU A 157 -5.33 3.53 21.99
N SER A 158 -4.73 2.96 23.04
CA SER A 158 -3.54 3.51 23.70
C SER A 158 -2.34 3.67 22.76
N ILE A 159 -2.21 2.79 21.76
CA ILE A 159 -1.18 2.86 20.72
C ILE A 159 -1.32 4.16 19.90
N TYR A 160 -2.55 4.48 19.49
CA TYR A 160 -2.83 5.68 18.70
C TYR A 160 -2.79 6.94 19.55
N GLU A 161 -3.27 6.90 20.79
CA GLU A 161 -3.10 7.99 21.76
C GLU A 161 -1.62 8.37 21.92
N ALA A 162 -0.75 7.39 22.11
CA ALA A 162 0.70 7.60 22.20
C ALA A 162 1.30 8.09 20.87
N ALA A 163 0.81 7.60 19.72
CA ALA A 163 1.30 8.00 18.41
C ALA A 163 1.00 9.47 18.09
N PHE A 164 -0.19 9.95 18.49
CA PHE A 164 -0.70 11.29 18.17
C PHE A 164 -0.57 12.30 19.30
N GLY A 165 -0.22 11.87 20.52
CA GLY A 165 -0.15 12.74 21.70
C GLY A 165 -1.53 13.15 22.22
N GLY A 166 -2.55 12.31 22.01
CA GLY A 166 -3.95 12.62 22.31
C GLY A 166 -4.86 12.52 21.09
N LEU A 167 -6.04 11.90 21.22
CA LEU A 167 -7.02 11.78 20.14
C LEU A 167 -8.25 12.68 20.32
N ILE A 168 -8.77 12.90 21.53
CA ILE A 168 -10.01 13.67 21.73
C ILE A 168 -9.88 15.09 21.13
N GLY A 169 -10.73 15.42 20.17
CA GLY A 169 -10.71 16.68 19.43
C GLY A 169 -9.55 16.84 18.42
N ASN A 170 -8.66 15.84 18.29
CA ASN A 170 -7.51 15.88 17.38
C ASN A 170 -7.91 15.53 15.94
N TRP A 171 -8.60 16.46 15.27
CA TRP A 171 -8.98 16.30 13.85
C TRP A 171 -7.78 16.12 12.93
N LEU A 172 -6.61 16.65 13.29
CA LEU A 172 -5.38 16.46 12.53
C LEU A 172 -4.95 14.99 12.54
N ALA A 173 -5.10 14.27 13.65
CA ALA A 173 -4.84 12.83 13.71
C ALA A 173 -5.71 12.06 12.70
N LEU A 174 -7.03 12.30 12.70
CA LEU A 174 -7.96 11.64 11.78
C LEU A 174 -7.62 11.96 10.31
N VAL A 175 -7.41 13.23 9.97
CA VAL A 175 -7.14 13.65 8.59
C VAL A 175 -5.79 13.11 8.11
N SER A 176 -4.74 13.25 8.92
CA SER A 176 -3.40 12.82 8.54
C SER A 176 -3.27 11.30 8.45
N TYR A 177 -3.89 10.54 9.36
CA TYR A 177 -3.96 9.07 9.27
C TYR A 177 -4.75 8.62 8.04
N SER A 178 -5.92 9.22 7.80
CA SER A 178 -6.75 8.88 6.63
C SER A 178 -6.03 9.18 5.32
N LEU A 179 -5.31 10.29 5.24
CA LEU A 179 -4.50 10.64 4.07
C LEU A 179 -3.34 9.66 3.88
N LEU A 180 -2.65 9.29 4.96
CA LEU A 180 -1.57 8.29 4.93
C LEU A 180 -2.08 6.96 4.39
N ILE A 181 -3.21 6.45 4.92
CA ILE A 181 -3.84 5.22 4.45
C ILE A 181 -4.29 5.35 2.99
N PHE A 182 -4.81 6.49 2.57
CA PHE A 182 -5.18 6.73 1.18
C PHE A 182 -3.97 6.63 0.24
N VAL A 183 -2.87 7.34 0.52
CA VAL A 183 -1.67 7.27 -0.33
C VAL A 183 -0.98 5.91 -0.25
N ASN A 184 -1.06 5.24 0.90
CA ASN A 184 -0.57 3.88 1.04
C ASN A 184 -1.35 2.90 0.18
N VAL A 185 -2.66 2.78 0.37
CA VAL A 185 -3.45 1.80 -0.37
C VAL A 185 -3.56 2.19 -1.84
N ILE A 186 -4.00 3.40 -2.15
CA ILE A 186 -4.24 3.78 -3.56
C ILE A 186 -2.92 3.98 -4.29
N GLY A 187 -1.93 4.63 -3.68
CA GLY A 187 -0.62 4.83 -4.32
C GLY A 187 0.06 3.51 -4.64
N GLU A 188 0.11 2.58 -3.68
CA GLU A 188 0.72 1.28 -3.90
C GLU A 188 -0.07 0.41 -4.88
N GLU A 189 -1.39 0.31 -4.77
CA GLU A 189 -2.15 -0.56 -5.68
C GLU A 189 -2.12 -0.06 -7.13
N LEU A 190 -2.20 1.27 -7.35
CA LEU A 190 -2.06 1.83 -8.69
C LEU A 190 -0.65 1.63 -9.25
N TRP A 191 0.38 1.78 -8.42
CA TRP A 191 1.76 1.56 -8.84
C TRP A 191 2.09 0.08 -9.09
N TRP A 192 1.89 -0.77 -8.09
CA TRP A 192 2.24 -2.19 -8.14
C TRP A 192 1.31 -2.98 -9.08
N ARG A 193 -0.01 -2.93 -8.88
CA ARG A 193 -0.98 -3.79 -9.60
C ARG A 193 -1.54 -3.12 -10.83
N GLY A 194 -1.70 -1.80 -10.76
CA GLY A 194 -2.15 -1.00 -11.88
C GLY A 194 -1.07 -0.83 -12.95
N TYR A 195 0.16 -0.47 -12.58
CA TYR A 195 1.20 -0.11 -13.54
C TYR A 195 2.22 -1.22 -13.80
N ILE A 196 2.80 -1.82 -12.75
CA ILE A 196 3.94 -2.76 -12.84
C ILE A 196 3.51 -4.18 -13.21
N LEU A 197 2.59 -4.77 -12.44
CA LEU A 197 2.16 -6.16 -12.62
C LEU A 197 1.72 -6.47 -14.05
N PRO A 198 0.92 -5.63 -14.76
CA PRO A 198 0.54 -5.88 -16.14
C PRO A 198 1.73 -6.06 -17.09
N ARG A 199 2.85 -5.38 -16.82
CA ARG A 199 4.07 -5.50 -17.63
C ARG A 199 4.91 -6.70 -17.26
N GLN A 200 4.95 -7.04 -15.97
CA GLN A 200 5.60 -8.26 -15.50
C GLN A 200 4.87 -9.51 -16.01
N GLU A 201 3.55 -9.46 -16.16
CA GLU A 201 2.78 -10.53 -16.81
C GLU A 201 3.22 -10.77 -18.26
N LEU A 202 3.60 -9.73 -19.00
CA LEU A 202 4.15 -9.87 -20.36
C LEU A 202 5.54 -10.51 -20.37
N ALA A 203 6.34 -10.32 -19.31
CA ALA A 203 7.70 -10.84 -19.23
C ALA A 203 7.79 -12.24 -18.60
N PHE A 204 6.98 -12.51 -17.58
CA PHE A 204 7.04 -13.72 -16.74
C PHE A 204 5.79 -14.61 -16.84
N GLY A 205 4.78 -14.18 -17.60
CA GLY A 205 3.57 -14.96 -17.87
C GLY A 205 2.85 -15.36 -16.57
N LYS A 206 2.53 -16.65 -16.46
CA LYS A 206 1.76 -17.21 -15.33
C LYS A 206 2.47 -17.13 -13.97
N TYR A 207 3.79 -16.88 -13.94
CA TYR A 207 4.58 -16.78 -12.71
C TYR A 207 4.77 -15.34 -12.22
N ALA A 208 4.25 -14.34 -12.95
CA ALA A 208 4.42 -12.93 -12.60
C ALA A 208 3.96 -12.60 -11.17
N TRP A 209 2.87 -13.19 -10.68
CA TRP A 209 2.35 -12.94 -9.33
C TRP A 209 3.33 -13.35 -8.24
N PHE A 210 4.07 -14.43 -8.45
CA PHE A 210 5.02 -14.94 -7.47
C PHE A 210 6.22 -14.01 -7.39
N ILE A 211 6.77 -13.65 -8.55
CA ILE A 211 7.88 -12.69 -8.66
C ILE A 211 7.47 -11.32 -8.12
N HIS A 212 6.30 -10.82 -8.51
CA HIS A 212 5.75 -9.55 -8.07
C HIS A 212 5.53 -9.53 -6.56
N GLY A 213 4.91 -10.58 -6.01
CA GLY A 213 4.64 -10.70 -4.59
C GLY A 213 5.93 -10.76 -3.77
N LEU A 214 6.96 -11.50 -4.23
CA LEU A 214 8.27 -11.51 -3.58
C LEU A 214 9.00 -10.16 -3.64
N LEU A 215 8.91 -9.45 -4.76
CA LEU A 215 9.50 -8.11 -4.88
C LEU A 215 8.76 -7.10 -4.01
N TRP A 216 7.43 -7.19 -3.93
CA TRP A 216 6.63 -6.34 -3.05
C TRP A 216 6.85 -6.69 -1.57
N TRP A 217 7.02 -7.96 -1.23
CA TRP A 217 7.48 -8.39 0.08
C TRP A 217 8.85 -7.80 0.43
N GLY A 218 9.84 -7.97 -0.45
CA GLY A 218 11.18 -7.41 -0.28
C GLY A 218 11.19 -5.88 -0.23
N PHE A 219 10.21 -5.21 -0.83
CA PHE A 219 10.06 -3.76 -0.72
C PHE A 219 9.89 -3.28 0.73
N HIS A 220 9.34 -4.12 1.61
CA HIS A 220 9.15 -3.82 3.04
C HIS A 220 10.40 -4.06 3.90
N ALA A 221 11.57 -4.28 3.29
CA ALA A 221 12.82 -4.51 4.03
C ALA A 221 13.20 -3.34 4.97
N PHE A 222 12.66 -2.14 4.80
CA PHE A 222 12.81 -1.01 5.74
C PHE A 222 12.11 -1.25 7.10
N LYS A 223 11.27 -2.29 7.22
CA LYS A 223 10.74 -2.81 8.49
C LYS A 223 11.10 -4.29 8.62
N TRP A 224 12.38 -4.63 8.54
CA TRP A 224 12.83 -6.04 8.50
C TRP A 224 12.31 -6.88 9.68
N TRP A 225 12.08 -6.27 10.85
CA TRP A 225 11.54 -6.94 12.03
C TRP A 225 10.06 -7.32 11.94
N ASP A 226 9.36 -6.86 10.91
CA ASP A 226 7.93 -7.05 10.68
C ASP A 226 7.67 -7.58 9.26
N ILE A 227 8.72 -8.04 8.57
CA ILE A 227 8.62 -8.43 7.16
C ILE A 227 7.97 -9.81 7.00
N LEU A 228 8.13 -10.72 7.97
CA LEU A 228 7.63 -12.10 7.85
C LEU A 228 6.10 -12.16 7.69
N PRO A 229 5.29 -11.47 8.51
CA PRO A 229 3.83 -11.47 8.34
C PRO A 229 3.36 -10.95 6.97
N LEU A 230 4.16 -10.11 6.30
CA LEU A 230 3.82 -9.52 5.01
C LEU A 230 3.98 -10.49 3.83
N LEU A 231 4.65 -11.64 4.00
CA LEU A 231 4.89 -12.57 2.89
C LEU A 231 3.59 -13.10 2.28
N ALA A 232 2.63 -13.49 3.11
CA ALA A 232 1.36 -14.03 2.64
C ALA A 232 0.49 -13.00 1.91
N PRO A 233 0.14 -11.83 2.50
CA PRO A 233 -0.69 -10.85 1.81
C PRO A 233 -0.06 -10.36 0.49
N THR A 234 1.27 -10.22 0.45
CA THR A 234 1.96 -9.77 -0.77
C THR A 234 1.83 -10.75 -1.94
N LEU A 235 1.98 -12.06 -1.66
CA LEU A 235 1.76 -13.11 -2.65
C LEU A 235 0.29 -13.26 -3.05
N LEU A 236 -0.61 -13.29 -2.06
CA LEU A 236 -2.04 -13.53 -2.26
C LEU A 236 -2.74 -12.41 -3.04
N ILE A 237 -2.45 -11.15 -2.71
CA ILE A 237 -2.98 -10.00 -3.46
C ILE A 237 -2.46 -10.00 -4.89
N SER A 238 -1.15 -10.26 -5.08
CA SER A 238 -0.54 -10.34 -6.42
C SER A 238 -1.17 -11.44 -7.28
N PHE A 239 -1.41 -12.61 -6.68
CA PHE A 239 -2.08 -13.72 -7.34
C PHE A 239 -3.49 -13.35 -7.79
N LEU A 240 -4.29 -12.78 -6.87
CA LEU A 240 -5.67 -12.41 -7.15
C LEU A 240 -5.76 -11.30 -8.20
N ALA A 241 -4.88 -10.31 -8.15
CA ALA A 241 -4.79 -9.24 -9.14
C ALA A 241 -4.42 -9.78 -10.54
N GLN A 242 -3.42 -10.67 -10.63
CA GLN A 242 -3.04 -11.29 -11.90
C GLN A 242 -4.17 -12.16 -12.46
N ARG A 243 -4.79 -12.99 -11.62
CA ARG A 243 -5.85 -13.92 -12.07
C ARG A 243 -7.08 -13.16 -12.52
N SER A 244 -7.51 -12.16 -11.75
CA SER A 244 -8.73 -11.40 -12.03
C SER A 244 -8.53 -10.32 -13.09
N LYS A 245 -7.27 -9.94 -13.40
CA LYS A 245 -6.93 -8.77 -14.21
C LYS A 245 -7.69 -7.52 -13.74
N ASN A 246 -7.75 -7.37 -12.42
CA ASN A 246 -8.48 -6.31 -11.72
C ASN A 246 -7.70 -5.88 -10.48
N THR A 247 -7.59 -4.57 -10.27
CA THR A 247 -6.84 -3.99 -9.13
C THR A 247 -7.72 -3.79 -7.89
N TRP A 248 -9.05 -3.72 -8.03
CA TRP A 248 -9.97 -3.53 -6.90
C TRP A 248 -9.84 -4.58 -5.79
N PRO A 249 -9.68 -5.89 -6.07
CA PRO A 249 -9.46 -6.86 -5.00
C PRO A 249 -8.25 -6.52 -4.12
N GLY A 250 -7.16 -6.05 -4.72
CA GLY A 250 -5.98 -5.61 -3.99
C GLY A 250 -6.26 -4.39 -3.12
N ILE A 251 -6.91 -3.35 -3.69
CA ILE A 251 -7.34 -2.15 -2.95
C ILE A 251 -8.19 -2.52 -1.73
N VAL A 252 -9.17 -3.39 -1.89
CA VAL A 252 -10.07 -3.80 -0.79
C VAL A 252 -9.30 -4.55 0.29
N ILE A 253 -8.53 -5.58 -0.08
CA ILE A 253 -7.78 -6.38 0.91
C ILE A 253 -6.76 -5.50 1.64
N HIS A 254 -6.02 -4.68 0.91
CA HIS A 254 -4.98 -3.81 1.47
C HIS A 254 -5.60 -2.74 2.40
N PHE A 255 -6.73 -2.14 2.02
CA PHE A 255 -7.47 -1.23 2.91
C PHE A 255 -8.01 -1.93 4.16
N LEU A 256 -8.53 -3.16 4.03
CA LEU A 256 -9.02 -3.91 5.18
C LEU A 256 -7.90 -4.39 6.11
N ILE A 257 -6.65 -4.42 5.67
CA ILE A 257 -5.50 -4.73 6.54
C ILE A 257 -5.00 -3.45 7.22
N ASN A 258 -4.82 -2.35 6.48
CA ASN A 258 -4.15 -1.15 7.01
C ASN A 258 -5.13 -0.08 7.55
N GLY A 259 -6.36 -0.04 7.03
CA GLY A 259 -7.34 1.03 7.25
C GLY A 259 -8.31 0.79 8.41
N LEU A 260 -8.27 -0.36 9.09
CA LEU A 260 -9.23 -0.70 10.17
C LEU A 260 -9.18 0.26 11.36
N ALA A 261 -8.07 0.99 11.54
CA ALA A 261 -7.94 1.96 12.62
C ALA A 261 -8.70 3.28 12.36
N ILE A 262 -9.10 3.59 11.11
CA ILE A 262 -9.76 4.86 10.80
C ILE A 262 -11.05 5.06 11.62
N PRO A 263 -12.00 4.09 11.68
CA PRO A 263 -13.19 4.26 12.49
C PRO A 263 -12.89 4.39 13.99
N LEU A 264 -11.90 3.65 14.49
CA LEU A 264 -11.48 3.72 15.90
C LEU A 264 -10.96 5.13 16.24
N ILE A 265 -10.04 5.65 15.43
CA ILE A 265 -9.51 7.01 15.58
C ILE A 265 -10.63 8.04 15.46
N ALA A 266 -11.57 7.88 14.53
CA ALA A 266 -12.69 8.80 14.37
C ALA A 266 -13.59 8.85 15.62
N LEU A 267 -13.92 7.69 16.21
CA LEU A 267 -14.73 7.62 17.44
C LEU A 267 -14.00 8.27 18.62
N ALA A 268 -12.69 8.04 18.75
CA ALA A 268 -11.88 8.65 19.80
C ALA A 268 -11.74 10.18 19.63
N VAL A 269 -11.56 10.65 18.39
CA VAL A 269 -11.54 12.09 18.07
C VAL A 269 -12.86 12.77 18.43
N LEU A 270 -13.99 12.07 18.27
CA LEU A 270 -15.30 12.54 18.68
C LEU A 270 -15.54 12.44 20.20
N GLY A 271 -14.65 11.81 20.96
CA GLY A 271 -14.80 11.56 22.40
C GLY A 271 -15.88 10.52 22.73
N LEU A 272 -16.15 9.59 21.81
CA LEU A 272 -17.18 8.55 21.99
C LEU A 272 -16.65 7.26 22.61
N ILE A 273 -15.33 7.08 22.65
CA ILE A 273 -14.61 5.96 23.26
C ILE A 273 -13.30 6.46 23.87
#